data_AF-A0A151N8S9-F1
#
_entry.id   AF-A0A151N8S9-F1
#
_cell.length_a   1.000
_cell.length_b   1.000
_cell.length_c   1.000
_cell.angle_alpha   90.00
_cell.angle_beta   90.00
_cell.angle_gamma   90.00
#
_symmetry.space_group_name_H-M   'P 1'
#
loop_
_entity.id
_entity.type
_entity.pdbx_description
1 polymer ?
#
loop_
_entity_poly.entity_id
_entity_poly.type
_entity_poly.pdbx_seq_one_letter_code
_entity_poly.pdbx_strand_id
1 'polypeptide(L)'
;MRVPSQLLNTELTERLFSMARTVALDLAAMNIQRGRDHGIPPYHDFRVYCNLSSAQTFEDLKNEIKNPEIREKLSRLYGSPLNVDLFPALMVEDLVPGSRLGPTLMCLLSTQFKRLRDGDRLWYENPGVFTPAQLTQIKQTSLARVLCDNSDNITKVQRDVFKVAEFPHGYSTCEDIPKLDLRMWQDCCEDCRTRGQFNAFSYHFRGRRSLDYSFQEDKPLKKAKTLKTVSSTKQGKYFNNATLASEEHVKVPVSNDFKEFVLEMQKTITSLRNQIKKLESRLSRTDCTDEKGKSYSTNETWKRDPCTMCECKVGQITCFVESCPPTDCAAPVKVKGACCPVCLKQTISKGKKP
;
A
#
# COMPACT_ATOMS: atom_id res chain seq x y z
N MET A 1 22.66 2.94 21.01
CA MET A 1 22.86 4.20 20.26
C MET A 1 24.17 4.06 19.49
N ARG A 2 24.29 4.62 18.28
CA ARG A 2 25.53 4.48 17.48
C ARG A 2 26.70 5.13 18.23
N VAL A 3 27.78 4.39 18.45
CA VAL A 3 29.01 4.95 19.00
C VAL A 3 29.87 5.39 17.81
N PRO A 4 30.26 6.67 17.68
CA PRO A 4 31.02 7.15 16.52
C PRO A 4 32.35 6.41 16.29
N SER A 5 32.93 5.83 17.35
CA SER A 5 34.15 5.02 17.29
C SER A 5 33.93 3.56 16.87
N GLN A 6 32.68 3.09 16.82
CA GLN A 6 32.32 1.71 16.48
C GLN A 6 31.26 1.70 15.38
N LEU A 7 31.71 1.92 14.14
CA LEU A 7 30.83 2.01 12.97
C LEU A 7 30.33 0.65 12.50
N LEU A 8 31.20 -0.37 12.55
CA LEU A 8 30.96 -1.73 12.11
C LEU A 8 31.56 -2.72 13.12
N ASN A 9 30.91 -3.88 13.27
CA ASN A 9 31.39 -4.97 14.13
C ASN A 9 32.57 -5.70 13.45
N THR A 10 33.54 -6.14 14.25
CA THR A 10 34.69 -6.97 13.83
C THR A 10 34.30 -8.26 13.10
N GLU A 11 33.12 -8.82 13.36
CA GLU A 11 32.62 -9.98 12.60
C GLU A 11 32.39 -9.66 11.11
N LEU A 12 32.15 -8.38 10.78
CA LEU A 12 32.00 -7.92 9.39
C LEU A 12 33.29 -7.37 8.79
N THR A 13 34.22 -6.86 9.58
CA THR A 13 35.47 -6.26 9.06
C THR A 13 36.66 -7.23 9.09
N GLU A 14 36.71 -8.18 10.01
CA GLU A 14 37.87 -9.08 10.17
C GLU A 14 37.55 -10.56 9.91
N ARG A 15 36.27 -10.95 9.96
CA ARG A 15 35.85 -12.37 9.96
C ARG A 15 34.78 -12.72 8.94
N LEU A 16 34.51 -11.84 7.98
CA LEU A 16 33.45 -12.06 7.01
C LEU A 16 33.75 -13.33 6.19
N PHE A 17 32.83 -14.30 6.25
CA PHE A 17 32.94 -15.60 5.58
C PHE A 17 34.20 -16.42 5.90
N SER A 18 34.77 -16.26 7.09
CA SER A 18 35.94 -17.03 7.55
C SER A 18 35.78 -18.56 7.49
N MET A 19 34.55 -19.09 7.57
CA MET A 19 34.29 -20.54 7.43
C MET A 19 34.17 -21.01 5.97
N ALA A 20 33.90 -20.11 5.02
CA ALA A 20 33.64 -20.45 3.62
C ALA A 20 34.78 -20.03 2.67
N ARG A 21 35.79 -19.30 3.18
CA ARG A 21 36.94 -18.84 2.40
C ARG A 21 38.22 -19.07 3.20
N THR A 22 39.32 -19.26 2.46
CA THR A 22 40.66 -19.46 3.03
C THR A 22 41.20 -18.22 3.75
N VAL A 23 40.74 -17.04 3.34
CA VAL A 23 41.07 -15.75 3.95
C VAL A 23 39.76 -15.05 4.31
N ALA A 24 39.68 -14.58 5.55
CA ALA A 24 38.55 -13.77 5.99
C ALA A 24 38.50 -12.44 5.22
N LEU A 25 37.30 -11.99 4.91
CA LEU A 25 37.08 -10.76 4.16
C LEU A 25 36.72 -9.60 5.08
N ASP A 26 36.89 -8.38 4.57
CA ASP A 26 36.45 -7.14 5.21
C ASP A 26 35.32 -6.51 4.40
N LEU A 27 34.11 -6.49 4.96
CA LEU A 27 32.94 -5.91 4.32
C LEU A 27 33.09 -4.40 4.05
N ALA A 28 33.74 -3.65 4.95
CA ALA A 28 33.94 -2.22 4.80
C ALA A 28 34.89 -1.94 3.64
N ALA A 29 36.04 -2.62 3.61
CA ALA A 29 37.00 -2.50 2.51
C ALA A 29 36.39 -2.95 1.18
N MET A 30 35.62 -4.04 1.18
CA MET A 30 34.89 -4.50 0.00
C MET A 30 33.87 -3.49 -0.50
N ASN A 31 33.12 -2.81 0.38
CA ASN A 31 32.16 -1.78 -0.02
C ASN A 31 32.85 -0.56 -0.63
N ILE A 32 33.99 -0.13 -0.07
CA ILE A 32 34.81 0.94 -0.66
C ILE A 32 35.30 0.54 -2.05
N GLN A 33 35.91 -0.65 -2.16
CA GLN A 33 36.43 -1.13 -3.44
C GLN A 33 35.32 -1.34 -4.48
N ARG A 34 34.14 -1.81 -4.06
CA ARG A 34 32.96 -1.95 -4.92
C ARG A 34 32.44 -0.60 -5.41
N GLY A 35 32.48 0.43 -4.56
CA GLY A 35 32.13 1.79 -4.98
C GLY A 35 33.03 2.31 -6.11
N ARG A 36 34.34 2.07 -5.99
CA ARG A 36 35.33 2.42 -7.02
C ARG A 36 35.15 1.60 -8.30
N ASP A 37 34.94 0.29 -8.17
CA ASP A 37 34.63 -0.63 -9.28
C ASP A 37 33.40 -0.18 -10.08
N HIS A 38 32.35 0.26 -9.37
CA HIS A 38 31.12 0.78 -9.98
C HIS A 38 31.25 2.23 -10.50
N GLY A 39 32.41 2.88 -10.33
CA GLY A 39 32.60 4.28 -10.71
C GLY A 39 31.67 5.25 -9.99
N ILE A 40 31.31 4.96 -8.73
CA ILE A 40 30.43 5.82 -7.95
C ILE A 40 31.15 7.16 -7.70
N PRO A 41 30.50 8.31 -7.98
CA PRO A 41 31.08 9.62 -7.71
C PRO A 41 31.46 9.81 -6.23
N PRO A 42 32.42 10.69 -5.93
CA PRO A 42 32.81 10.99 -4.56
C PRO A 42 31.65 11.57 -3.73
N TYR A 43 31.81 11.50 -2.41
CA TYR A 43 30.85 12.02 -1.43
C TYR A 43 30.44 13.48 -1.70
N HIS A 44 31.40 14.32 -2.10
CA HIS A 44 31.16 15.72 -2.44
C HIS A 44 30.02 15.90 -3.46
N ASP A 45 29.98 15.08 -4.51
CA ASP A 45 29.01 15.25 -5.60
C ASP A 45 27.60 14.91 -5.14
N PHE A 46 27.48 13.92 -4.25
CA PHE A 46 26.20 13.57 -3.62
C PHE A 46 25.74 14.61 -2.60
N ARG A 47 26.65 15.31 -1.92
CA ARG A 47 26.29 16.46 -1.08
C ARG A 47 25.64 17.55 -1.92
N VAL A 48 26.28 17.94 -3.03
CA VAL A 48 25.76 18.96 -3.94
C VAL A 48 24.42 18.52 -4.54
N TYR A 49 24.30 17.25 -4.97
CA TYR A 49 23.05 16.67 -5.43
C TYR A 49 21.92 16.78 -4.39
N CYS A 50 22.25 16.61 -3.12
CA CYS A 50 21.33 16.70 -1.99
C CYS A 50 21.14 18.13 -1.44
N ASN A 51 21.56 19.16 -2.18
CA ASN A 51 21.50 20.57 -1.76
C ASN A 51 22.21 20.88 -0.44
N LEU A 52 23.26 20.12 -0.11
CA LEU A 52 24.16 20.40 1.01
C LEU A 52 25.32 21.29 0.56
N SER A 53 26.04 21.88 1.52
CA SER A 53 27.20 22.71 1.22
C SER A 53 28.30 21.93 0.50
N SER A 54 28.87 22.55 -0.54
CA SER A 54 30.12 22.09 -1.15
C SER A 54 31.24 22.26 -0.13
N ALA A 55 31.97 21.19 0.14
CA ALA A 55 33.08 21.16 1.08
C ALA A 55 34.40 21.23 0.32
N GLN A 56 35.16 22.30 0.54
CA GLN A 56 36.50 22.48 -0.03
C GLN A 56 37.58 22.06 0.97
N THR A 57 37.27 22.18 2.26
CA THR A 57 38.10 21.73 3.37
C THR A 57 37.34 20.74 4.25
N PHE A 58 38.06 19.92 5.02
CA PHE A 58 37.41 19.00 5.95
C PHE A 58 36.63 19.73 7.06
N GLU A 59 37.00 20.98 7.41
CA GLU A 59 36.24 21.77 8.40
C GLU A 59 34.87 22.23 7.89
N ASP A 60 34.66 22.30 6.57
CA ASP A 60 33.34 22.60 5.99
C ASP A 60 32.32 21.49 6.30
N LEU A 61 32.80 20.28 6.61
CA LEU A 61 32.00 19.11 6.97
C LEU A 61 31.56 19.10 8.44
N LYS A 62 31.88 20.13 9.23
CA LYS A 62 31.62 20.14 10.68
C LYS A 62 30.15 20.03 11.09
N ASN A 63 29.23 20.38 10.18
CA ASN A 63 27.80 20.32 10.46
C ASN A 63 27.26 18.89 10.34
N GLU A 64 27.77 18.12 9.39
CA GLU A 64 27.35 16.73 9.13
C GLU A 64 28.24 15.71 9.85
N ILE A 65 29.52 16.02 10.08
CA ILE A 65 30.48 15.19 10.82
C ILE A 65 31.03 16.02 11.97
N LYS A 66 30.36 16.00 13.12
CA LYS A 66 30.68 16.88 14.27
C LYS A 66 32.00 16.52 14.94
N ASN A 67 32.35 15.23 14.97
CA ASN A 67 33.56 14.76 15.63
C ASN A 67 34.82 15.18 14.84
N PRO A 68 35.69 16.05 15.40
CA PRO A 68 36.89 16.54 14.72
C PRO A 68 37.94 15.46 14.45
N GLU A 69 38.06 14.44 15.32
CA GLU A 69 39.02 13.35 15.12
C GLU A 69 38.71 12.54 13.86
N ILE A 70 37.42 12.38 13.54
CA ILE A 70 36.97 11.70 12.33
C ILE A 70 37.34 12.54 11.10
N ARG A 71 37.11 13.86 11.15
CA ARG A 71 37.46 14.77 10.06
C ARG A 71 38.97 14.77 9.81
N GLU A 72 39.77 14.74 10.87
CA GLU A 72 41.22 14.65 10.77
C GLU A 72 41.68 13.32 10.15
N LYS A 73 41.08 12.19 10.56
CA LYS A 73 41.38 10.87 9.96
C LYS A 73 41.04 10.83 8.48
N LEU A 74 39.89 11.36 8.08
CA LEU A 74 39.51 11.47 6.67
C LEU A 74 40.50 12.34 5.89
N SER A 75 40.93 13.46 6.48
CA SER A 75 41.95 14.33 5.88
C SER A 75 43.27 13.61 5.64
N ARG A 76 43.77 12.87 6.63
CA ARG A 76 45.00 12.07 6.50
C ARG A 76 44.89 10.96 5.45
N LEU A 77 43.72 10.34 5.28
CA LEU A 77 43.52 9.21 4.37
C LEU A 77 43.25 9.64 2.92
N TYR A 78 42.43 10.67 2.71
CA TYR A 78 41.96 11.07 1.38
C TYR A 78 42.66 12.32 0.83
N GLY A 79 43.31 13.12 1.68
CA GLY A 79 44.00 14.37 1.33
C GLY A 79 43.03 15.53 1.01
N SER A 80 41.99 15.27 0.23
CA SER A 80 40.97 16.24 -0.18
C SER A 80 39.55 15.70 0.10
N PRO A 81 38.61 16.55 0.55
CA PRO A 81 37.19 16.16 0.67
C PRO A 81 36.57 15.68 -0.65
N LEU A 82 37.12 16.13 -1.78
CA LEU A 82 36.66 15.76 -3.12
C LEU A 82 36.97 14.30 -3.50
N ASN A 83 37.87 13.64 -2.77
CA ASN A 83 38.28 12.26 -3.05
C ASN A 83 37.60 11.24 -2.13
N VAL A 84 36.81 11.68 -1.16
CA VAL A 84 36.23 10.78 -0.15
C VAL A 84 35.20 9.87 -0.81
N ASP A 85 35.42 8.55 -0.73
CA ASP A 85 34.45 7.56 -1.21
C ASP A 85 33.10 7.74 -0.49
N LEU A 86 32.00 7.53 -1.21
CA LEU A 86 30.66 7.78 -0.68
C LEU A 86 30.37 6.96 0.59
N PHE A 87 30.58 5.63 0.55
CA PHE A 87 30.24 4.73 1.65
C PHE A 87 30.83 5.15 3.02
N PRO A 88 32.15 5.35 3.17
CA PRO A 88 32.72 5.74 4.46
C PRO A 88 32.21 7.11 4.94
N ALA A 89 32.00 8.07 4.03
CA ALA A 89 31.43 9.37 4.41
C ALA A 89 30.01 9.23 4.97
N LEU A 90 29.13 8.49 4.29
CA LEU A 90 27.76 8.22 4.77
C LEU A 90 27.76 7.49 6.11
N MET A 91 28.78 6.67 6.37
CA MET A 91 28.94 6.02 7.66
C MET A 91 29.43 6.97 8.75
N VAL A 92 30.07 8.09 8.48
CA VAL A 92 30.53 8.98 9.57
C VAL A 92 29.66 10.19 9.80
N GLU A 93 28.66 10.43 8.94
CA GLU A 93 27.67 11.46 9.19
C GLU A 93 26.91 11.22 10.50
N ASP A 94 26.70 12.29 11.24
CA ASP A 94 25.85 12.34 12.42
C ASP A 94 24.39 12.13 12.02
N LEU A 95 23.67 11.40 12.86
CA LEU A 95 22.30 11.02 12.60
C LEU A 95 21.36 12.23 12.71
N VAL A 96 20.44 12.36 11.76
CA VAL A 96 19.35 13.34 11.85
C VAL A 96 18.41 12.94 13.00
N PRO A 97 17.97 13.88 13.88
CA PRO A 97 17.09 13.58 14.99
C PRO A 97 15.84 12.80 14.57
N GLY A 98 15.50 11.74 15.31
CA GLY A 98 14.37 10.85 15.00
C GLY A 98 14.65 9.83 13.89
N SER A 99 15.83 9.86 13.26
CA SER A 99 16.23 8.91 12.22
C SER A 99 17.41 8.02 12.67
N ARG A 100 17.83 7.13 11.76
CA ARG A 100 19.05 6.33 11.86
C ARG A 100 20.03 6.62 10.71
N LEU A 101 19.82 7.73 10.00
CA LEU A 101 20.56 8.07 8.79
C LEU A 101 21.20 9.46 8.95
N GLY A 102 22.37 9.64 8.31
CA GLY A 102 22.92 10.96 8.05
C GLY A 102 22.11 11.73 6.99
N PRO A 103 22.28 13.06 6.88
CA PRO A 103 21.52 13.89 5.96
C PRO A 103 21.68 13.46 4.49
N THR A 104 22.89 13.08 4.05
CA THR A 104 23.12 12.68 2.66
C THR A 104 22.45 11.33 2.40
N LEU A 105 22.64 10.35 3.28
CA LEU A 105 22.01 9.03 3.11
C LEU A 105 20.48 9.11 3.18
N MET A 106 19.92 9.99 4.02
CA MET A 106 18.49 10.25 4.08
C MET A 106 17.96 10.81 2.74
N CYS A 107 18.65 11.77 2.13
CA CYS A 107 18.31 12.30 0.82
C CYS A 107 18.33 11.21 -0.27
N LEU A 108 19.40 10.40 -0.33
CA LEU A 108 19.53 9.35 -1.35
C LEU A 108 18.47 8.28 -1.21
N LEU A 109 18.24 7.77 0.01
CA LEU A 109 17.23 6.74 0.26
C LEU A 109 15.82 7.26 0.04
N SER A 110 15.47 8.44 0.56
CA SER A 110 14.13 9.01 0.36
C SER A 110 13.83 9.25 -1.12
N THR A 111 14.82 9.72 -1.88
CA THR A 111 14.70 9.90 -3.34
C THR A 111 14.47 8.56 -4.03
N GLN A 112 15.26 7.53 -3.70
CA GLN A 112 15.13 6.21 -4.32
C GLN A 112 13.80 5.53 -3.97
N PHE A 113 13.39 5.55 -2.70
CA PHE A 113 12.11 4.97 -2.27
C PHE A 113 10.91 5.71 -2.87
N LYS A 114 10.97 7.04 -2.97
CA LYS A 114 9.94 7.83 -3.66
C LYS A 114 9.82 7.41 -5.13
N ARG A 115 10.94 7.25 -5.84
CA ARG A 115 10.94 6.82 -7.24
C ARG A 115 10.39 5.41 -7.42
N LEU A 116 10.74 4.48 -6.53
CA LEU A 116 10.20 3.11 -6.56
C LEU A 116 8.68 3.13 -6.37
N ARG A 117 8.20 3.89 -5.38
CA ARG A 117 6.77 4.03 -5.10
C ARG A 117 6.01 4.68 -6.25
N ASP A 118 6.42 5.88 -6.66
CA ASP A 118 5.71 6.70 -7.65
C ASP A 118 5.87 6.10 -9.07
N GLY A 119 6.96 5.35 -9.31
CA GLY A 119 7.28 4.70 -10.57
C GLY A 119 6.59 3.34 -10.77
N ASP A 120 6.12 2.71 -9.69
CA ASP A 120 5.47 1.41 -9.72
C ASP A 120 3.99 1.54 -10.05
N ARG A 121 3.62 0.99 -11.22
CA ARG A 121 2.23 0.92 -11.66
C ARG A 121 1.38 0.07 -10.72
N LEU A 122 1.97 -0.96 -10.12
CA LEU A 122 1.33 -1.91 -9.22
C LEU A 122 1.53 -1.53 -7.74
N TRP A 123 1.96 -0.30 -7.45
CA TRP A 123 1.97 0.21 -6.08
C TRP A 123 0.60 -0.01 -5.45
N TYR A 124 0.55 -0.64 -4.28
CA TYR A 124 -0.69 -1.17 -3.70
C TYR A 124 -1.75 -0.10 -3.40
N GLU A 125 -1.37 1.18 -3.26
CA GLU A 125 -2.32 2.28 -3.05
C GLU A 125 -2.84 2.90 -4.35
N ASN A 126 -2.32 2.48 -5.52
CA ASN A 126 -2.76 3.02 -6.79
C ASN A 126 -4.22 2.61 -7.08
N PRO A 127 -5.05 3.53 -7.60
CA PRO A 127 -6.42 3.22 -8.00
C PRO A 127 -6.48 2.05 -8.98
N GLY A 128 -7.36 1.09 -8.70
CA GLY A 128 -7.56 -0.08 -9.56
C GLY A 128 -6.60 -1.25 -9.29
N VAL A 129 -5.62 -1.12 -8.40
CA VAL A 129 -4.81 -2.27 -7.94
C VAL A 129 -5.59 -3.10 -6.92
N PHE A 130 -6.14 -2.43 -5.91
CA PHE A 130 -7.03 -3.03 -4.91
C PHE A 130 -8.34 -2.24 -4.81
N THR A 131 -9.41 -2.91 -4.41
CA THR A 131 -10.66 -2.23 -4.05
C THR A 131 -10.47 -1.44 -2.75
N PRO A 132 -11.29 -0.40 -2.47
CA PRO A 132 -11.19 0.34 -1.20
C PRO A 132 -11.33 -0.53 0.05
N ALA A 133 -12.14 -1.60 -0.02
CA ALA A 133 -12.32 -2.55 1.07
C ALA A 133 -11.04 -3.38 1.32
N GLN A 134 -10.43 -3.88 0.23
CA GLN A 134 -9.17 -4.60 0.27
C GLN A 134 -8.02 -3.72 0.79
N LEU A 135 -7.93 -2.47 0.33
CA LEU A 135 -6.89 -1.53 0.77
C LEU A 135 -7.00 -1.21 2.27
N THR A 136 -8.22 -1.08 2.79
CA THR A 136 -8.45 -0.88 4.23
C THR A 136 -7.91 -2.06 5.04
N GLN A 137 -8.14 -3.29 4.57
CA GLN A 137 -7.62 -4.50 5.20
C GLN A 137 -6.09 -4.58 5.15
N ILE A 138 -5.48 -4.27 4.00
CA ILE A 138 -4.01 -4.24 3.86
C ILE A 138 -3.38 -3.23 4.83
N LYS A 139 -3.94 -2.02 4.95
CA LYS A 139 -3.41 -0.97 5.83
C LYS A 139 -3.49 -1.29 7.33
N GLN A 140 -4.35 -2.23 7.72
CA GLN A 140 -4.45 -2.70 9.11
C GLN A 140 -3.42 -3.80 9.44
N THR A 141 -2.74 -4.35 8.45
CA THR A 141 -1.74 -5.40 8.68
C THR A 141 -0.48 -4.87 9.37
N SER A 142 0.21 -5.77 10.08
CA SER A 142 1.46 -5.46 10.76
C SER A 142 2.43 -6.64 10.63
N LEU A 143 3.74 -6.37 10.67
CA LEU A 143 4.75 -7.44 10.73
C LEU A 143 4.59 -8.30 12.01
N ALA A 144 4.06 -7.71 13.08
CA ALA A 144 3.65 -8.45 14.28
C ALA A 144 2.64 -9.56 13.98
N ARG A 145 1.61 -9.25 13.17
CA ARG A 145 0.61 -10.24 12.75
C ARG A 145 1.24 -11.35 11.91
N VAL A 146 2.11 -10.98 10.96
CA VAL A 146 2.82 -11.95 10.13
C VAL A 146 3.64 -12.93 10.98
N LEU A 147 4.33 -12.43 12.02
CA LEU A 147 5.05 -13.30 12.95
C LEU A 147 4.11 -14.24 13.70
N CYS A 148 3.00 -13.74 14.23
CA CYS A 148 2.04 -14.58 14.95
C CYS A 148 1.37 -15.65 14.08
N ASP A 149 1.15 -15.39 12.79
CA ASP A 149 0.50 -16.37 11.89
C ASP A 149 1.47 -17.43 11.36
N ASN A 150 2.78 -17.14 11.32
CA ASN A 150 3.77 -17.99 10.62
C ASN A 150 4.89 -18.54 11.51
N SER A 151 4.92 -18.21 12.80
CA SER A 151 5.96 -18.69 13.72
C SER A 151 5.47 -19.82 14.59
N ASP A 152 6.34 -20.80 14.85
CA ASP A 152 6.06 -21.87 15.79
C ASP A 152 6.09 -21.35 17.23
N ASN A 153 4.97 -21.51 17.94
CA ASN A 153 4.84 -21.27 19.37
C ASN A 153 5.17 -19.83 19.86
N ILE A 154 5.17 -18.83 18.98
CA ILE A 154 5.24 -17.41 19.36
C ILE A 154 3.83 -16.91 19.66
N THR A 155 3.53 -16.71 20.95
CA THR A 155 2.20 -16.25 21.41
C THR A 155 2.17 -14.79 21.87
N LYS A 156 3.35 -14.18 22.08
CA LYS A 156 3.50 -12.79 22.53
C LYS A 156 4.47 -12.04 21.63
N VAL A 157 4.09 -10.83 21.24
CA VAL A 157 4.81 -10.03 20.26
C VAL A 157 4.60 -8.54 20.54
N GLN A 158 5.57 -7.72 20.16
CA GLN A 158 5.45 -6.26 20.20
C GLN A 158 4.58 -5.76 19.06
N ARG A 159 3.68 -4.81 19.32
CA ARG A 159 2.81 -4.23 18.26
C ARG A 159 3.61 -3.57 17.14
N ASP A 160 4.69 -2.87 17.49
CA ASP A 160 5.63 -2.26 16.56
C ASP A 160 6.98 -2.97 16.68
N VAL A 161 7.21 -3.95 15.82
CA VAL A 161 8.39 -4.84 15.87
C VAL A 161 9.72 -4.15 15.56
N PHE A 162 9.68 -2.90 15.11
CA PHE A 162 10.90 -2.12 14.82
C PHE A 162 11.38 -1.31 16.03
N LYS A 163 10.59 -1.25 17.11
CA LYS A 163 10.99 -0.62 18.37
C LYS A 163 11.52 -1.66 19.33
N VAL A 164 12.33 -1.19 20.28
CA VAL A 164 12.81 -2.02 21.37
C VAL A 164 11.82 -1.88 22.53
N ALA A 165 11.26 -2.99 22.99
CA ALA A 165 10.48 -3.07 24.21
C ALA A 165 11.07 -4.11 25.17
N GLU A 166 10.89 -3.88 26.47
CA GLU A 166 11.40 -4.73 27.54
C GLU A 166 10.35 -5.73 27.96
N PHE A 167 10.61 -7.03 27.80
CA PHE A 167 9.67 -8.05 28.24
C PHE A 167 9.47 -8.03 29.77
N PRO A 168 8.23 -8.08 30.30
CA PRO A 168 6.96 -8.32 29.60
C PRO A 168 6.26 -7.06 29.07
N HIS A 169 6.77 -5.87 29.40
CA HIS A 169 6.16 -4.59 29.02
C HIS A 169 6.27 -4.30 27.51
N GLY A 170 5.18 -3.87 26.90
CA GLY A 170 5.13 -3.59 25.45
C GLY A 170 4.95 -4.83 24.56
N TYR A 171 4.77 -6.01 25.16
CA TYR A 171 4.32 -7.21 24.46
C TYR A 171 2.82 -7.38 24.64
N SER A 172 2.12 -7.71 23.57
CA SER A 172 0.71 -8.11 23.57
C SER A 172 0.59 -9.56 23.10
N THR A 173 -0.51 -10.23 23.46
CA THR A 173 -0.74 -11.57 22.96
C THR A 173 -1.13 -11.54 21.47
N CYS A 174 -0.87 -12.63 20.77
CA CYS A 174 -1.19 -12.75 19.36
C CYS A 174 -2.70 -12.69 19.08
N GLU A 175 -3.57 -12.97 20.06
CA GLU A 175 -5.02 -12.82 19.90
C GLU A 175 -5.44 -11.34 19.78
N ASP A 176 -4.70 -10.43 20.43
CA ASP A 176 -4.99 -8.99 20.41
C ASP A 176 -4.52 -8.28 19.14
N ILE A 177 -3.70 -8.94 18.31
CA ILE A 177 -3.18 -8.37 17.07
C ILE A 177 -4.20 -8.58 15.94
N PRO A 178 -4.71 -7.51 15.30
CA PRO A 178 -5.71 -7.62 14.25
C PRO A 178 -5.29 -8.55 13.11
N LYS A 179 -6.22 -9.40 12.67
CA LYS A 179 -6.05 -10.31 11.52
C LYS A 179 -6.51 -9.64 10.23
N LEU A 180 -5.87 -10.02 9.13
CA LEU A 180 -6.30 -9.62 7.79
C LEU A 180 -7.59 -10.35 7.42
N ASP A 181 -8.66 -9.62 7.10
CA ASP A 181 -9.91 -10.21 6.64
C ASP A 181 -9.87 -10.47 5.12
N LEU A 182 -9.58 -11.72 4.75
CA LEU A 182 -9.51 -12.15 3.36
C LEU A 182 -10.87 -12.29 2.67
N ARG A 183 -12.00 -12.12 3.39
CA ARG A 183 -13.33 -12.11 2.76
C ARG A 183 -13.49 -11.00 1.72
N MET A 184 -12.70 -9.93 1.83
CA MET A 184 -12.68 -8.84 0.83
C MET A 184 -12.11 -9.25 -0.53
N TRP A 185 -11.54 -10.45 -0.64
CA TRP A 185 -11.08 -11.06 -1.90
C TRP A 185 -12.02 -12.17 -2.39
N GLN A 186 -13.16 -12.37 -1.72
CA GLN A 186 -14.13 -13.36 -2.16
C GLN A 186 -14.92 -12.83 -3.35
N ASP A 187 -14.77 -13.49 -4.50
CA ASP A 187 -15.61 -13.26 -5.66
C ASP A 187 -16.94 -14.02 -5.51
N CYS A 188 -18.05 -13.31 -5.36
CA CYS A 188 -19.40 -13.87 -5.45
C CYS A 188 -19.68 -14.29 -6.90
N CYS A 189 -19.34 -15.52 -7.26
CA CYS A 189 -19.62 -16.06 -8.58
C CYS A 189 -21.09 -16.49 -8.65
N GLU A 190 -21.97 -15.67 -9.25
CA GLU A 190 -23.23 -16.20 -9.80
C GLU A 190 -23.01 -16.97 -11.11
N ASP A 191 -21.87 -16.75 -11.78
CA ASP A 191 -21.49 -17.50 -12.98
C ASP A 191 -19.97 -17.70 -13.04
N CYS A 192 -19.49 -18.94 -12.91
CA CYS A 192 -18.06 -19.27 -12.84
C CYS A 192 -17.31 -19.12 -14.18
N ARG A 193 -17.97 -18.61 -15.23
CA ARG A 193 -17.42 -18.49 -16.59
C ARG A 193 -16.34 -17.41 -16.74
N THR A 194 -16.26 -16.47 -15.80
CA THR A 194 -15.26 -15.38 -15.80
C THR A 194 -14.17 -15.54 -14.75
N ARG A 195 -14.16 -16.65 -13.98
CA ARG A 195 -13.05 -16.95 -13.05
C ARG A 195 -11.73 -17.02 -13.82
N GLY A 196 -10.81 -16.12 -13.50
CA GLY A 196 -9.51 -16.01 -14.16
C GLY A 196 -9.44 -15.02 -15.32
N GLN A 197 -10.52 -14.27 -15.64
CA GLN A 197 -10.37 -13.06 -16.46
C GLN A 197 -9.74 -11.96 -15.61
N PHE A 198 -8.42 -12.03 -15.46
CA PHE A 198 -7.61 -10.92 -14.98
C PHE A 198 -7.63 -9.80 -16.02
N ASN A 199 -8.75 -9.08 -16.10
CA ASN A 199 -8.83 -7.76 -16.73
C ASN A 199 -8.07 -6.69 -15.91
N ALA A 200 -7.09 -7.10 -15.09
CA ALA A 200 -6.08 -6.25 -14.48
C ALA A 200 -5.29 -5.42 -15.52
N PHE A 201 -5.47 -5.69 -16.82
CA PHE A 201 -4.84 -4.97 -17.92
C PHE A 201 -5.81 -4.44 -18.98
N SER A 202 -7.14 -4.58 -18.83
CA SER A 202 -8.06 -4.21 -19.91
C SER A 202 -8.31 -2.70 -19.96
N TYR A 203 -7.92 -2.11 -21.10
CA TYR A 203 -8.20 -0.77 -21.66
C TYR A 203 -7.92 0.49 -20.82
N HIS A 204 -8.09 0.50 -19.50
CA HIS A 204 -7.75 1.66 -18.65
C HIS A 204 -6.24 1.82 -18.41
N PHE A 205 -5.47 0.75 -18.54
CA PHE A 205 -4.01 0.75 -18.31
C PHE A 205 -3.18 1.09 -19.56
N ARG A 206 -3.82 1.34 -20.71
CA ARG A 206 -3.13 1.81 -21.94
C ARG A 206 -3.07 3.34 -22.05
N GLY A 207 -3.46 4.07 -20.99
CA GLY A 207 -3.19 5.49 -20.90
C GLY A 207 -1.69 5.73 -20.82
N ARG A 208 -1.15 6.53 -21.75
CA ARG A 208 0.23 7.03 -21.67
C ARG A 208 0.39 7.72 -20.31
N ARG A 209 1.39 7.30 -19.53
CA ARG A 209 1.67 7.82 -18.18
C ARG A 209 1.78 9.35 -18.24
N SER A 210 1.24 10.07 -17.25
CA SER A 210 1.47 11.52 -17.16
C SER A 210 2.98 11.76 -17.06
N LEU A 211 3.49 12.70 -17.87
CA LEU A 211 4.88 13.13 -17.86
C LEU A 211 5.25 13.90 -16.58
N ASP A 212 4.27 14.20 -15.72
CA ASP A 212 4.50 14.92 -14.46
C ASP A 212 5.43 14.17 -13.50
N TYR A 213 5.51 12.84 -13.62
CA TYR A 213 6.35 11.98 -12.79
C TYR A 213 7.69 11.60 -13.44
N SER A 214 7.97 12.10 -14.65
CA SER A 214 9.27 11.91 -15.33
C SER A 214 10.24 13.03 -14.92
N PHE A 215 11.56 12.81 -15.07
CA PHE A 215 12.55 13.86 -14.83
C PHE A 215 12.24 15.10 -15.69
N GLN A 216 12.61 16.29 -15.21
CA GLN A 216 12.46 17.52 -16.01
C GLN A 216 13.17 17.42 -17.37
N GLU A 217 14.30 16.71 -17.44
CA GLU A 217 15.07 16.47 -18.66
C GLU A 217 14.38 15.48 -19.61
N ASP A 218 13.53 14.58 -19.09
CA ASP A 218 12.74 13.62 -19.86
C ASP A 218 11.43 14.24 -20.40
N LYS A 219 11.07 15.45 -19.95
CA LYS A 219 9.91 16.15 -20.49
C LYS A 219 10.27 16.67 -21.88
N PRO A 220 9.48 16.35 -22.93
CA PRO A 220 9.76 16.82 -24.26
C PRO A 220 9.71 18.36 -24.27
N LEU A 221 10.84 18.98 -24.64
CA LEU A 221 10.91 20.40 -24.96
C LEU A 221 9.80 20.74 -25.95
N LYS A 222 8.91 21.66 -25.58
CA LYS A 222 7.82 22.16 -26.44
C LYS A 222 8.44 22.72 -27.73
N LYS A 223 8.56 21.90 -28.78
CA LYS A 223 9.03 22.35 -30.10
C LYS A 223 7.99 23.31 -30.68
N ALA A 224 8.47 24.51 -31.00
CA ALA A 224 7.73 25.54 -31.70
C ALA A 224 7.22 25.05 -33.07
N LYS A 225 6.04 25.54 -33.45
CA LYS A 225 5.33 25.24 -34.70
C LYS A 225 6.17 25.60 -35.94
N THR A 226 6.08 24.78 -36.99
CA THR A 226 6.23 25.23 -38.38
C THR A 226 5.32 24.42 -39.31
N LEU A 227 4.94 25.07 -40.42
CA LEU A 227 3.72 24.98 -41.22
C LEU A 227 3.57 23.79 -42.21
N LYS A 228 2.29 23.43 -42.44
CA LYS A 228 1.59 22.97 -43.68
C LYS A 228 2.06 21.63 -44.31
N THR A 229 1.17 20.71 -44.71
CA THR A 229 0.22 20.85 -45.85
C THR A 229 -1.02 19.94 -45.73
N VAL A 230 -2.07 20.34 -46.44
CA VAL A 230 -3.49 19.98 -46.42
C VAL A 230 -3.85 18.76 -47.29
N SER A 231 -4.76 17.88 -46.82
CA SER A 231 -6.02 17.45 -47.49
C SER A 231 -6.80 16.53 -46.54
N SER A 232 -7.94 16.97 -45.96
CA SER A 232 -9.33 16.71 -46.42
C SER A 232 -9.59 15.21 -46.66
N THR A 233 -10.47 14.50 -45.94
CA THR A 233 -11.92 14.73 -45.86
C THR A 233 -12.60 13.85 -44.78
N LYS A 234 -13.48 14.47 -43.96
CA LYS A 234 -14.75 14.02 -43.29
C LYS A 234 -14.84 12.66 -42.57
N GLN A 235 -15.63 12.46 -41.49
CA GLN A 235 -16.24 13.25 -40.42
C GLN A 235 -17.02 12.20 -39.59
N GLY A 236 -16.92 12.20 -38.26
CA GLY A 236 -17.74 11.36 -37.38
C GLY A 236 -17.62 11.84 -35.94
N LYS A 237 -18.55 12.73 -35.56
CA LYS A 237 -18.64 13.44 -34.28
C LYS A 237 -18.85 12.47 -33.10
N TYR A 238 -18.21 12.72 -31.96
CA TYR A 238 -18.89 12.96 -30.67
C TYR A 238 -17.94 13.72 -29.72
N PHE A 239 -18.55 14.61 -28.94
CA PHE A 239 -17.98 15.77 -28.23
C PHE A 239 -17.19 15.42 -26.96
N ASN A 240 -16.07 16.11 -26.73
CA ASN A 240 -15.45 16.33 -25.42
C ASN A 240 -15.32 17.83 -25.19
N ASN A 241 -16.03 18.38 -24.22
CA ASN A 241 -15.80 19.74 -23.71
C ASN A 241 -14.99 19.64 -22.42
N ALA A 242 -13.68 19.82 -22.52
CA ALA A 242 -12.85 20.20 -21.38
C ALA A 242 -12.34 21.62 -21.66
N THR A 243 -12.89 22.56 -20.92
CA THR A 243 -12.60 24.00 -21.00
C THR A 243 -11.15 24.25 -20.59
N LEU A 244 -10.37 24.82 -21.50
CA LEU A 244 -9.06 25.43 -21.26
C LEU A 244 -9.25 26.66 -20.36
N ALA A 245 -8.60 26.68 -19.20
CA ALA A 245 -8.41 27.90 -18.42
C ALA A 245 -6.99 28.42 -18.67
N SER A 246 -6.95 29.70 -19.06
CA SER A 246 -5.80 30.52 -19.39
C SER A 246 -4.82 30.72 -18.23
N GLU A 247 -3.52 30.73 -18.56
CA GLU A 247 -2.45 31.27 -17.72
C GLU A 247 -2.59 32.80 -17.66
N GLU A 248 -2.83 33.34 -16.47
CA GLU A 248 -2.59 34.76 -16.16
C GLU A 248 -1.58 34.86 -15.02
N HIS A 249 -0.48 35.55 -15.31
CA HIS A 249 0.52 35.98 -14.33
C HIS A 249 -0.10 36.99 -13.36
N VAL A 250 -0.14 36.67 -12.06
CA VAL A 250 -0.52 37.63 -11.01
C VAL A 250 0.60 37.77 -9.98
N LYS A 251 1.07 39.02 -9.85
CA LYS A 251 1.98 39.49 -8.79
C LYS A 251 1.26 39.41 -7.44
N VAL A 252 1.95 38.91 -6.42
CA VAL A 252 1.49 38.79 -5.03
C VAL A 252 1.24 40.17 -4.39
N PRO A 253 0.12 40.33 -3.65
CA PRO A 253 0.18 40.95 -2.34
C PRO A 253 -0.39 40.04 -1.24
N VAL A 254 0.20 40.17 -0.05
CA VAL A 254 0.09 39.28 1.10
C VAL A 254 -1.05 39.69 2.06
N SER A 255 -1.77 38.67 2.57
CA SER A 255 -2.46 38.56 3.90
C SER A 255 -3.99 38.41 3.97
N ASN A 256 -4.78 38.64 2.92
CA ASN A 256 -6.24 38.35 2.99
C ASN A 256 -6.61 36.90 2.64
N ASP A 257 -5.80 36.20 1.84
CA ASP A 257 -6.10 34.85 1.32
C ASP A 257 -6.08 33.76 2.40
N PHE A 258 -5.22 33.88 3.40
CA PHE A 258 -5.09 32.84 4.43
C PHE A 258 -6.33 32.75 5.33
N LYS A 259 -6.98 33.91 5.57
CA LYS A 259 -8.19 33.96 6.38
C LYS A 259 -9.38 33.36 5.64
N GLU A 260 -9.51 33.60 4.34
CA GLU A 260 -10.53 32.95 3.51
C GLU A 260 -10.31 31.45 3.42
N PHE A 261 -9.05 31.01 3.23
CA PHE A 261 -8.70 29.60 3.20
C PHE A 261 -9.07 28.87 4.50
N VAL A 262 -8.78 29.47 5.66
CA VAL A 262 -9.14 28.88 6.97
C VAL A 262 -10.66 28.81 7.16
N LEU A 263 -11.41 29.82 6.69
CA LEU A 263 -12.87 29.83 6.74
C LEU A 263 -13.48 28.76 5.82
N GLU A 264 -12.89 28.54 4.64
CA GLU A 264 -13.30 27.49 3.70
C GLU A 264 -13.01 26.09 4.26
N MET A 265 -11.86 25.92 4.92
CA MET A 265 -11.52 24.69 5.66
C MET A 265 -12.50 24.43 6.82
N GLN A 266 -12.89 25.46 7.58
CA GLN A 266 -13.91 25.28 8.62
C GLN A 266 -15.27 24.90 8.04
N LYS A 267 -15.65 25.47 6.89
CA LYS A 267 -16.90 25.14 6.20
C LYS A 267 -16.92 23.69 5.71
N THR A 268 -15.82 23.20 5.16
CA THR A 268 -15.67 21.79 4.73
C THR A 268 -15.69 20.83 5.92
N ILE A 269 -15.01 21.14 7.02
CA ILE A 269 -15.07 20.35 8.26
C ILE A 269 -16.51 20.25 8.78
N THR A 270 -17.27 21.34 8.76
CA THR A 270 -18.65 21.37 9.26
C THR A 270 -19.58 20.56 8.35
N SER A 271 -19.39 20.65 7.03
CA SER A 271 -20.11 19.84 6.04
C SER A 271 -19.85 18.34 6.24
N LEU A 272 -18.59 17.94 6.41
CA LEU A 272 -18.20 16.55 6.66
C LEU A 272 -18.77 16.02 7.97
N ARG A 273 -18.74 16.82 9.05
CA ARG A 273 -19.38 16.44 10.33
C ARG A 273 -20.89 16.20 10.20
N ASN A 274 -21.58 16.99 9.38
CA ASN A 274 -23.00 16.78 9.11
C ASN A 274 -23.27 15.53 8.26
N GLN A 275 -22.39 15.23 7.30
CA GLN A 275 -22.46 13.98 6.55
C GLN A 275 -22.21 12.76 7.44
N ILE A 276 -21.26 12.84 8.37
CA ILE A 276 -20.99 11.80 9.37
C ILE A 276 -22.22 11.57 10.24
N LYS A 277 -22.83 12.62 10.83
CA LYS A 277 -24.07 12.49 11.61
C LYS A 277 -25.23 11.87 10.82
N LYS A 278 -25.33 12.18 9.53
CA LYS A 278 -26.37 11.63 8.64
C LYS A 278 -26.11 10.16 8.27
N LEU A 279 -24.85 9.73 8.24
CA LEU A 279 -24.47 8.33 8.07
C LEU A 279 -24.65 7.55 9.38
N GLU A 280 -24.29 8.14 10.51
CA GLU A 280 -24.51 7.58 11.86
C GLU A 280 -26.01 7.36 12.13
N SER A 281 -26.88 8.32 11.76
CA SER A 281 -28.33 8.14 11.90
C SER A 281 -28.92 7.06 10.98
N ARG A 282 -28.27 6.79 9.84
CA ARG A 282 -28.60 5.66 8.96
C ARG A 282 -28.10 4.33 9.51
N LEU A 283 -26.93 4.32 10.16
CA LEU A 283 -26.38 3.15 10.85
C LEU A 283 -27.16 2.78 12.13
N SER A 284 -27.86 3.74 12.74
CA SER A 284 -28.66 3.52 13.96
C SER A 284 -29.99 2.79 13.72
N ARG A 285 -30.36 2.48 12.47
CA ARG A 285 -31.55 1.66 12.17
C ARG A 285 -31.19 0.18 12.29
N THR A 286 -31.65 -0.46 13.37
CA THR A 286 -31.47 -1.89 13.66
C THR A 286 -32.49 -2.80 12.95
N ASP A 287 -33.49 -2.20 12.30
CA ASP A 287 -34.58 -2.88 11.60
C ASP A 287 -34.22 -3.15 10.14
N CYS A 288 -34.53 -4.35 9.64
CA CYS A 288 -34.28 -4.73 8.25
C CYS A 288 -35.52 -4.45 7.38
N THR A 289 -35.31 -4.15 6.10
CA THR A 289 -36.41 -4.02 5.12
C THR A 289 -36.15 -4.92 3.92
N ASP A 290 -37.07 -5.83 3.62
CA ASP A 290 -36.97 -6.73 2.46
C ASP A 290 -37.38 -6.01 1.16
N GLU A 291 -37.09 -6.60 0.00
CA GLU A 291 -37.36 -6.07 -1.35
C GLU A 291 -38.85 -5.74 -1.59
N LYS A 292 -39.74 -6.35 -0.82
CA LYS A 292 -41.20 -6.10 -0.84
C LYS A 292 -41.64 -4.96 0.08
N GLY A 293 -40.70 -4.23 0.68
CA GLY A 293 -40.98 -3.09 1.57
C GLY A 293 -41.49 -3.48 2.96
N LYS A 294 -41.38 -4.76 3.35
CA LYS A 294 -41.78 -5.24 4.67
C LYS A 294 -40.63 -5.09 5.67
N SER A 295 -40.92 -4.47 6.82
CA SER A 295 -39.97 -4.25 7.90
C SER A 295 -39.92 -5.45 8.84
N TYR A 296 -38.73 -5.83 9.29
CA TYR A 296 -38.47 -6.91 10.24
C TYR A 296 -37.67 -6.39 11.43
N SER A 297 -38.06 -6.80 12.63
CA SER A 297 -37.35 -6.46 13.86
C SER A 297 -36.07 -7.28 13.99
N THR A 298 -35.12 -6.80 14.80
CA THR A 298 -33.85 -7.49 15.05
C THR A 298 -34.09 -8.90 15.63
N ASN A 299 -33.44 -9.92 15.06
CA ASN A 299 -33.58 -11.37 15.32
C ASN A 299 -34.90 -11.99 14.83
N GLU A 300 -35.68 -11.30 14.00
CA GLU A 300 -36.86 -11.90 13.37
C GLU A 300 -36.46 -12.82 12.20
N THR A 301 -37.05 -14.01 12.16
CA THR A 301 -36.82 -15.02 11.11
C THR A 301 -38.09 -15.27 10.30
N TRP A 302 -37.98 -15.31 8.97
CA TRP A 302 -39.10 -15.60 8.07
C TRP A 302 -38.70 -16.48 6.89
N LYS A 303 -39.67 -17.23 6.35
CA LYS A 303 -39.49 -18.00 5.10
C LYS A 303 -39.81 -17.11 3.90
N ARG A 304 -38.83 -16.92 3.01
CA ARG A 304 -39.01 -16.20 1.74
C ARG A 304 -39.66 -17.09 0.68
N ASP A 305 -39.28 -18.36 0.67
CA ASP A 305 -39.82 -19.42 -0.18
C ASP A 305 -39.69 -20.78 0.55
N PRO A 306 -40.17 -21.92 0.00
CA PRO A 306 -40.11 -23.21 0.68
C PRO A 306 -38.69 -23.67 1.07
N CYS A 307 -37.64 -23.17 0.41
CA CYS A 307 -36.24 -23.55 0.60
C CYS A 307 -35.39 -22.48 1.30
N THR A 308 -35.87 -21.25 1.41
CA THR A 308 -35.08 -20.09 1.85
C THR A 308 -35.61 -19.53 3.16
N MET A 309 -34.80 -19.61 4.22
CA MET A 309 -35.05 -19.01 5.53
C MET A 309 -34.18 -17.76 5.70
N CYS A 310 -34.78 -16.62 6.00
CA CYS A 310 -34.09 -15.36 6.22
C CYS A 310 -34.18 -14.93 7.69
N GLU A 311 -33.15 -14.23 8.16
CA GLU A 311 -33.05 -13.64 9.49
C GLU A 311 -32.57 -12.19 9.39
N CYS A 312 -33.15 -11.29 10.18
CA CYS A 312 -32.68 -9.91 10.33
C CYS A 312 -31.67 -9.80 11.48
N LYS A 313 -30.39 -9.53 11.17
CA LYS A 313 -29.35 -9.22 12.17
C LYS A 313 -28.86 -7.80 11.98
N VAL A 314 -29.16 -6.93 12.96
CA VAL A 314 -28.63 -5.55 13.07
C VAL A 314 -28.70 -4.77 11.74
N GLY A 315 -29.92 -4.67 11.17
CA GLY A 315 -30.16 -3.95 9.91
C GLY A 315 -29.78 -4.70 8.62
N GLN A 316 -29.22 -5.91 8.71
CA GLN A 316 -28.87 -6.75 7.57
C GLN A 316 -29.69 -8.04 7.50
N ILE A 317 -30.26 -8.33 6.33
CA ILE A 317 -30.98 -9.58 6.06
C ILE A 317 -29.97 -10.65 5.64
N THR A 318 -29.96 -11.78 6.35
CA THR A 318 -29.14 -12.95 6.03
C THR A 318 -30.07 -14.11 5.69
N CYS A 319 -29.96 -14.68 4.49
CA CYS A 319 -30.81 -15.79 4.05
C CYS A 319 -30.00 -17.07 3.85
N PHE A 320 -30.53 -18.19 4.34
CA PHE A 320 -30.00 -19.53 4.19
C PHE A 320 -30.91 -20.30 3.24
N VAL A 321 -30.31 -20.83 2.16
CA VAL A 321 -31.00 -21.69 1.20
C VAL A 321 -30.67 -23.13 1.53
N GLU A 322 -31.69 -23.91 1.86
CA GLU A 322 -31.58 -25.35 2.10
C GLU A 322 -31.21 -26.07 0.79
N SER A 323 -30.11 -26.82 0.80
CA SER A 323 -29.67 -27.63 -0.33
C SER A 323 -30.15 -29.07 -0.16
N CYS A 324 -30.90 -29.58 -1.14
CA CYS A 324 -31.47 -30.91 -1.07
C CYS A 324 -30.43 -32.01 -1.37
N PRO A 325 -30.42 -33.11 -0.61
CA PRO A 325 -29.60 -34.28 -0.93
C PRO A 325 -30.07 -34.96 -2.23
N PRO A 326 -29.16 -35.66 -2.95
CA PRO A 326 -29.53 -36.43 -4.13
C PRO A 326 -30.54 -37.53 -3.77
N THR A 327 -31.55 -37.73 -4.61
CA THR A 327 -32.61 -38.72 -4.39
C THR A 327 -32.38 -39.96 -5.26
N ASP A 328 -32.47 -41.15 -4.64
CA ASP A 328 -32.17 -42.44 -5.28
C ASP A 328 -33.31 -43.04 -6.14
N CYS A 329 -34.33 -42.26 -6.51
CA CYS A 329 -35.47 -42.75 -7.28
C CYS A 329 -35.48 -42.24 -8.72
N ALA A 330 -36.02 -43.05 -9.63
CA ALA A 330 -36.08 -42.74 -11.06
C ALA A 330 -37.00 -41.54 -11.41
N ALA A 331 -37.94 -41.18 -10.53
CA ALA A 331 -38.88 -40.07 -10.74
C ALA A 331 -39.23 -39.36 -9.42
N PRO A 332 -38.37 -38.46 -8.91
CA PRO A 332 -38.63 -37.69 -7.71
C PRO A 332 -39.71 -36.62 -7.97
N VAL A 333 -40.73 -36.54 -7.11
CA VAL A 333 -41.87 -35.62 -7.27
C VAL A 333 -41.76 -34.47 -6.27
N LYS A 334 -41.83 -33.23 -6.76
CA LYS A 334 -41.86 -32.05 -5.90
C LYS A 334 -43.28 -31.80 -5.38
N VAL A 335 -43.49 -32.04 -4.08
CA VAL A 335 -44.77 -31.77 -3.42
C VAL A 335 -44.94 -30.26 -3.22
N LYS A 336 -46.16 -29.74 -3.46
CA LYS A 336 -46.47 -28.30 -3.26
C LYS A 336 -46.17 -27.90 -1.81
N GLY A 337 -45.29 -26.91 -1.63
CA GLY A 337 -44.89 -26.37 -0.33
C GLY A 337 -43.65 -27.02 0.31
N ALA A 338 -43.11 -28.09 -0.26
CA ALA A 338 -41.86 -28.70 0.20
C ALA A 338 -40.66 -28.14 -0.59
N CYS A 339 -39.53 -27.93 0.10
CA CYS A 339 -38.28 -27.55 -0.55
C CYS A 339 -37.75 -28.68 -1.45
N CYS A 340 -37.61 -29.87 -0.86
CA CYS A 340 -36.97 -31.02 -1.49
C CYS A 340 -37.97 -31.99 -2.13
N PRO A 341 -37.60 -32.61 -3.25
CA PRO A 341 -38.45 -33.58 -3.92
C PRO A 341 -38.47 -34.91 -3.16
N VAL A 342 -39.60 -35.61 -3.20
CA VAL A 342 -39.82 -36.86 -2.48
C VAL A 342 -40.14 -38.00 -3.44
N CYS A 343 -39.74 -39.21 -3.07
CA CYS A 343 -40.04 -40.42 -3.85
C CYS A 343 -41.37 -41.02 -3.38
N LEU A 344 -42.39 -40.99 -4.24
CA LEU A 344 -43.68 -41.63 -3.96
C LEU A 344 -43.55 -43.15 -4.21
N LYS A 345 -43.67 -43.96 -3.16
CA LYS A 345 -43.72 -45.43 -3.30
C LYS A 345 -45.04 -45.82 -3.95
N GLN A 346 -44.99 -46.43 -5.14
CA GLN A 346 -46.18 -46.97 -5.81
C GLN A 346 -46.78 -48.11 -4.97
N THR A 347 -48.02 -47.94 -4.53
CA THR A 347 -48.85 -48.98 -3.92
C THR A 347 -49.32 -49.95 -5.01
N ILE A 348 -48.68 -51.12 -5.12
CA ILE A 348 -49.13 -52.21 -5.99
C ILE A 348 -50.45 -52.77 -5.44
N SER A 349 -51.54 -52.58 -6.19
CA SER A 349 -52.82 -53.23 -5.92
C SER A 349 -52.70 -54.73 -6.21
N LYS A 350 -53.00 -55.55 -5.20
CA LYS A 350 -53.16 -57.01 -5.35
C LYS A 350 -54.44 -57.29 -6.13
N GLY A 351 -54.32 -57.59 -7.43
CA GLY A 351 -55.34 -58.25 -8.22
C GLY A 351 -55.28 -59.76 -8.02
N LYS A 352 -56.38 -60.34 -7.54
CA LYS A 352 -56.55 -61.73 -7.10
C LYS A 352 -57.33 -62.51 -8.17
N LYS A 353 -56.79 -63.68 -8.56
CA LYS A 353 -57.49 -64.93 -8.98
C LYS A 353 -58.22 -64.98 -10.34
N PRO A 354 -58.57 -66.18 -10.85
CA PRO A 354 -58.36 -67.54 -10.29
C PRO A 354 -57.32 -68.40 -11.02
#